data_AF-A0A7C0YM23-F1
#
_entry.id   AF-A0A7C0YM23-F1
#
_cell.length_a   1.000
_cell.length_b   1.000
_cell.length_c   1.000
_cell.angle_alpha   90.00
_cell.angle_beta   90.00
_cell.angle_gamma   90.00
#
_symmetry.space_group_name_H-M   'P 1'
#
loop_
_entity.id
_entity.type
_entity.pdbx_description
1 polymer ?
#
loop_
_entity_poly.entity_id
_entity_poly.type
_entity_poly.pdbx_seq_one_letter_code
_entity_poly.pdbx_strand_id
1 'polypeptide(L)' 'MFDEFPTQDITLVFIGSFFHCERCGGVANEKTCPHDGSLVHYSGTDIRKMVETKQIPPANCMRPEIAKVILGFDRPFVE' A
#
# COMPACT_ATOMS: atom_id res chain seq x y z
N MET A 1 -1.11 -20.61 10.41
CA MET A 1 0.30 -21.05 10.15
C MET A 1 1.20 -20.65 11.31
N PHE A 2 1.18 -19.38 11.73
CA PHE A 2 1.98 -18.94 12.89
C PHE A 2 1.42 -19.41 14.24
N ASP A 3 0.18 -19.91 14.27
CA ASP A 3 -0.50 -20.39 15.47
C ASP A 3 0.16 -21.63 16.10
N GLU A 4 1.02 -22.31 15.35
CA GLU A 4 1.71 -23.55 15.76
C GLU A 4 3.09 -23.30 16.39
N PHE A 5 3.58 -22.06 16.42
CA PHE A 5 4.94 -21.74 16.86
C PHE A 5 4.94 -20.85 18.12
N PRO A 6 5.84 -21.12 19.09
CA PRO A 6 5.96 -20.30 20.29
C PRO A 6 6.58 -18.93 19.97
N THR A 7 5.97 -17.88 20.51
CA THR A 7 6.37 -16.46 20.36
C THR A 7 7.09 -15.98 21.61
N GLN A 8 8.22 -16.61 21.95
CA GLN A 8 8.84 -16.41 23.27
C GLN A 8 9.37 -14.99 23.48
N ASP A 9 9.85 -14.31 22.43
CA ASP A 9 10.45 -12.97 22.53
C ASP A 9 9.98 -11.98 21.45
N ILE A 10 9.00 -12.35 20.62
CA ILE A 10 8.51 -11.53 19.49
C ILE A 10 6.99 -11.52 19.47
N THR A 11 6.39 -10.32 19.50
CA THR A 11 4.95 -10.15 19.29
C THR A 11 4.63 -10.21 17.80
N LEU A 12 3.75 -11.14 17.42
CA LEU A 12 3.21 -11.20 16.06
C LEU A 12 1.99 -10.28 15.95
N VAL A 13 2.01 -9.38 14.97
CA VAL A 13 0.89 -8.48 14.66
C VAL A 13 0.30 -8.88 13.32
N PHE A 14 -0.91 -9.43 13.34
CA PHE A 14 -1.63 -9.83 12.14
C PHE A 14 -2.48 -8.67 11.60
N ILE A 15 -2.03 -8.10 10.49
CA ILE A 15 -2.72 -7.02 9.78
C ILE A 15 -3.26 -7.54 8.45
N GLY A 16 -4.49 -7.14 8.13
CA GLY A 16 -5.12 -7.40 6.83
C GLY A 16 -4.63 -6.42 5.77
N SER A 17 -5.25 -6.51 4.59
CA SER A 17 -5.00 -5.58 3.49
C SER A 17 -5.51 -4.17 3.82
N PHE A 18 -4.80 -3.16 3.33
CA PHE A 18 -5.22 -1.77 3.43
C PHE A 18 -5.75 -1.24 2.10
N PHE A 19 -6.63 -0.26 2.19
CA PHE A 19 -7.19 0.49 1.07
C PHE A 19 -7.34 1.96 1.44
N HIS A 20 -7.45 2.84 0.46
CA HIS A 20 -7.90 4.20 0.69
C HIS A 20 -9.42 4.25 0.63
N CYS A 21 -10.07 4.70 1.71
CA CYS A 21 -11.50 4.95 1.71
C CYS A 21 -11.74 6.44 1.46
N GLU A 22 -12.42 6.77 0.37
CA GLU A 22 -12.71 8.17 0.03
C GLU A 22 -13.61 8.84 1.07
N ARG A 23 -14.52 8.09 1.69
CA ARG A 23 -15.42 8.61 2.74
C ARG A 23 -14.67 8.92 4.04
N CYS A 24 -13.66 8.12 4.39
CA CYS A 24 -12.80 8.40 5.54
C CYS A 24 -11.70 9.42 5.23
N GLY A 25 -11.42 9.67 3.94
CA GLY A 25 -10.35 10.56 3.49
C GLY A 25 -8.94 10.01 3.79
N GLY A 26 -8.78 8.70 3.89
CA GLY A 26 -7.52 8.12 4.34
C GLY A 26 -7.41 6.60 4.19
N VAL A 27 -6.24 6.09 4.60
CA VAL A 27 -5.93 4.66 4.59
C VAL A 27 -6.69 3.97 5.72
N ALA A 28 -7.40 2.91 5.38
CA ALA A 28 -8.16 2.09 6.31
C ALA A 28 -8.09 0.61 5.91
N ASN A 29 -8.74 -0.24 6.71
CA ASN A 29 -8.90 -1.67 6.45
C ASN A 29 -10.30 -2.14 6.92
N GLU A 30 -10.64 -3.41 6.71
CA GLU A 30 -11.96 -3.94 7.09
C GLU A 30 -12.28 -3.86 8.60
N LYS A 31 -11.26 -3.71 9.46
CA LYS A 31 -11.45 -3.60 10.91
C LYS A 31 -11.73 -2.16 11.37
N THR A 32 -11.35 -1.17 10.57
CA THR A 32 -11.35 0.26 10.95
C THR A 32 -12.29 1.11 10.12
N CYS A 33 -12.77 0.59 8.98
CA CYS A 33 -13.69 1.27 8.09
C CYS A 33 -14.89 0.36 7.75
N PRO A 34 -16.13 0.76 8.09
CA PRO A 34 -17.33 -0.02 7.77
C PRO A 34 -17.87 0.25 6.36
N HIS A 35 -17.23 1.14 5.59
CA HIS A 35 -17.74 1.53 4.27
C HIS A 35 -17.42 0.49 3.19
N ASP A 36 -18.45 0.15 2.43
CA ASP A 36 -18.37 -0.57 1.17
C ASP A 36 -18.52 0.41 -0.01
N GLY A 37 -17.81 0.12 -1.11
CA GLY A 37 -17.78 0.96 -2.31
C GLY A 37 -17.00 2.28 -2.14
N SER A 38 -16.40 2.77 -3.23
CA SER A 38 -15.44 3.90 -3.20
C SER A 38 -14.17 3.61 -2.39
N LEU A 39 -13.67 2.37 -2.51
CA LEU A 39 -12.42 1.91 -1.94
C LEU A 39 -11.36 1.80 -3.05
N VAL A 40 -10.21 2.43 -2.85
CA VAL A 40 -9.06 2.29 -3.75
C VAL A 40 -8.10 1.30 -3.13
N HIS A 41 -8.01 0.12 -3.75
CA HIS A 41 -7.08 -0.92 -3.33
C HIS A 41 -5.68 -0.67 -3.90
N TYR A 42 -4.65 -0.99 -3.13
CA TYR A 42 -3.27 -0.86 -3.57
C TYR A 42 -2.81 -2.12 -4.31
N SER A 43 -2.40 -1.95 -5.56
CA SER A 43 -1.84 -3.01 -6.39
C SER A 43 -0.37 -2.70 -6.64
N GLY A 44 0.53 -3.51 -6.06
CA GLY A 44 1.97 -3.36 -6.27
C GLY A 44 2.36 -3.50 -7.74
N THR A 45 1.66 -4.36 -8.48
CA THR A 45 1.89 -4.56 -9.93
C THR A 45 1.53 -3.29 -10.71
N ASP A 46 0.39 -2.68 -10.42
CA ASP A 46 -0.04 -1.46 -11.13
C ASP A 46 0.84 -0.26 -10.76
N ILE A 47 1.22 -0.13 -9.49
CA ILE A 47 2.14 0.92 -9.03
C ILE A 47 3.49 0.80 -9.75
N ARG A 48 4.06 -0.41 -9.83
CA ARG A 48 5.33 -0.63 -10.55
C ARG A 48 5.20 -0.28 -12.03
N LYS A 49 4.11 -0.71 -12.68
CA LYS A 49 3.83 -0.37 -14.08
C LYS A 49 3.73 1.14 -14.30
N MET A 50 3.09 1.87 -13.39
CA MET A 50 3.03 3.34 -13.46
C MET A 50 4.44 3.94 -13.37
N VAL A 51 5.26 3.49 -12.41
CA VAL A 51 6.63 3.98 -12.24
C VAL A 51 7.51 3.65 -13.46
N GLU A 52 7.42 2.43 -14.01
CA GLU A 52 8.14 2.00 -15.22
C GLU A 52 7.77 2.86 -16.44
N THR A 53 6.49 3.23 -16.56
CA THR A 53 5.98 4.08 -17.64
C THR A 53 6.12 5.58 -17.36
N LYS A 54 6.88 5.95 -16.31
CA LYS A 54 7.10 7.32 -15.83
C LYS A 54 5.80 8.09 -15.51
N GLN A 55 4.74 7.38 -15.15
CA GLN A 55 3.49 7.93 -14.64
C GLN A 55 3.54 8.09 -13.13
N ILE A 56 3.03 9.21 -12.62
CA ILE A 56 2.95 9.47 -11.19
C ILE A 56 1.78 8.67 -10.60
N PRO A 57 2.02 7.75 -9.64
CA PRO A 57 0.92 7.06 -8.98
C PRO A 57 -0.03 8.05 -8.28
N PRO A 58 -1.34 7.75 -8.19
CA PRO A 58 -2.31 8.62 -7.53
C PRO A 58 -1.88 9.03 -6.12
N ALA A 59 -2.20 10.27 -5.71
CA ALA A 59 -1.80 10.81 -4.40
C ALA A 59 -2.38 10.04 -3.21
N ASN A 60 -3.52 9.37 -3.41
CA ASN A 60 -4.13 8.49 -2.43
C ASN A 60 -3.47 7.11 -2.34
N CYS A 61 -2.57 6.79 -3.26
CA CYS A 61 -1.78 5.55 -3.28
C CYS A 61 -0.32 5.80 -2.88
N MET A 62 0.27 6.88 -3.37
CA MET A 62 1.63 7.27 -3.05
C MET A 62 1.71 8.77 -2.83
N ARG A 63 2.38 9.18 -1.75
CA ARG A 63 2.62 10.61 -1.50
C ARG A 63 3.39 11.24 -2.67
N PRO A 64 2.99 12.41 -3.19
CA PRO A 64 3.60 13.00 -4.38
C PRO A 64 5.11 13.25 -4.27
N GLU A 65 5.60 13.62 -3.08
CA GLU A 65 7.02 13.81 -2.81
C GLU A 65 7.83 12.51 -2.96
N ILE A 66 7.24 11.37 -2.56
CA ILE A 66 7.87 10.05 -2.70
C ILE A 66 7.84 9.60 -4.15
N ALA A 67 6.71 9.79 -4.84
CA ALA A 67 6.60 9.47 -6.26
C ALA A 67 7.65 10.20 -7.10
N LYS A 68 7.88 11.49 -6.82
CA LYS A 68 8.92 12.29 -7.48
C LYS A 68 10.32 11.74 -7.22
N VAL A 69 10.62 11.36 -5.97
CA VAL A 69 11.91 10.76 -5.62
C VAL A 69 12.12 9.46 -6.39
N ILE A 70 11.14 8.56 -6.39
CA ILE A 70 11.23 7.26 -7.09
C ILE A 70 11.42 7.45 -8.60
N LEU A 71 10.64 8.35 -9.22
CA LEU A 71 10.72 8.62 -10.66
C LEU A 71 12.04 9.28 -11.09
N GLY A 72 12.74 9.92 -10.15
CA GLY A 72 14.06 10.51 -10.35
C GLY A 72 15.20 9.49 -10.43
N PHE A 73 14.97 8.22 -10.08
CA PHE A 73 15.94 7.16 -10.31
C PHE A 73 15.89 6.66 -11.76
N ASP A 74 17.06 6.42 -12.34
CA ASP A 74 17.19 5.82 -13.69
C ASP A 74 16.72 4.36 -13.70
N ARG A 75 17.02 3.62 -12.63
CA ARG A 75 16.61 2.23 -12.42
C ARG A 75 15.95 2.07 -11.04
N PRO A 76 14.64 2.32 -10.93
CA PRO A 76 13.94 2.31 -9.64
C PRO A 76 13.68 0.90 -9.07
N PHE A 77 13.88 -0.15 -9.88
CA PHE A 77 13.63 -1.54 -9.49
C PHE A 77 14.88 -2.40 -9.67
N VAL A 78 15.04 -3.38 -8.78
CA VAL A 78 16.07 -4.43 -8.86
C VAL A 78 15.59 -5.56 -9.78
N GLU A 79 16.53 -6.19 -10.48
CA GLU A 79 16.31 -7.38 -11.33
C GLU A 79 16.33 -8.68 -10.52
#